data_AF-A0A337STB6-F1
#
_entry.id   AF-A0A337STB6-F1
#
_cell.length_a   1.000
_cell.length_b   1.000
_cell.length_c   1.000
_cell.angle_alpha   90.00
_cell.angle_beta   90.00
_cell.angle_gamma   90.00
#
_symmetry.space_group_name_H-M   'P 1'
#
loop_
_entity.id
_entity.type
_entity.pdbx_description
1 polymer ?
#
loop_
_entity_poly.entity_id
_entity_poly.type
_entity_poly.pdbx_seq_one_letter_code
_entity_poly.pdbx_strand_id
1 'polypeptide(L)'
;MGLRFCTHGNLIVLVIEDVEERTEWKKTEKQKLKKTFKKQTKAATEIQAWWRGTLVRRTLLHAALRACIIQRWWRLTLDSLLQKKRRQALLTYANTVRAVVKIQSLVRMWRIHWRYRQVLNAIYVIQCHWQCHNCHTCALLRGHCVVTATHLQFHIEIINP
;
A
#
# COMPACT_ATOMS: atom_id res chain seq x y z
N MET A 1 0.13 -77.54 -41.90
CA MET A 1 0.15 -78.36 -43.14
C MET A 1 1.45 -79.15 -43.20
N GLY A 2 1.40 -80.48 -43.15
CA GLY A 2 2.56 -81.34 -43.42
C GLY A 2 2.29 -82.19 -44.66
N LEU A 3 3.18 -82.14 -45.66
CA LEU A 3 3.14 -83.03 -46.82
C LEU A 3 4.01 -84.25 -46.54
N ARG A 4 3.41 -85.42 -46.38
CA ARG A 4 4.13 -86.70 -46.38
C ARG A 4 4.01 -87.34 -47.75
N PHE A 5 5.15 -87.67 -48.35
CA PHE A 5 5.22 -88.42 -49.60
C PHE A 5 5.52 -89.89 -49.29
N CYS A 6 4.63 -90.79 -49.74
CA CYS A 6 4.92 -92.22 -49.79
C CYS A 6 5.54 -92.56 -51.15
N THR A 7 6.55 -93.42 -51.15
CA THR A 7 7.51 -93.60 -52.25
C THR A 7 6.97 -94.28 -53.51
N HIS A 8 5.77 -94.88 -53.52
CA HIS A 8 5.25 -95.56 -54.72
C HIS A 8 3.73 -95.36 -54.89
N GLY A 9 3.34 -94.59 -55.91
CA GLY A 9 1.98 -94.62 -56.48
C GLY A 9 0.94 -93.69 -55.84
N ASN A 10 0.91 -92.44 -56.31
CA ASN A 10 -0.19 -91.46 -56.36
C ASN A 10 -1.38 -91.60 -55.37
N LEU A 11 -1.24 -90.96 -54.20
CA LEU A 11 -2.35 -90.26 -53.55
C LEU A 11 -1.79 -89.14 -52.66
N ILE A 12 -2.15 -87.87 -52.91
CA ILE A 12 -1.78 -86.75 -52.03
C ILE A 12 -2.87 -86.61 -50.97
N VAL A 13 -2.62 -87.11 -49.77
CA VAL A 13 -3.51 -86.87 -48.62
C VAL A 13 -3.15 -85.51 -48.03
N LEU A 14 -3.96 -84.51 -48.34
CA LEU A 14 -3.97 -83.23 -47.62
C LEU A 14 -4.56 -83.48 -46.23
N VAL A 15 -3.69 -83.66 -45.23
CA VAL A 15 -4.12 -83.61 -43.83
C VAL A 15 -4.45 -82.15 -43.52
N ILE A 16 -5.75 -81.84 -43.56
CA ILE A 16 -6.32 -80.58 -43.08
C ILE A 16 -6.13 -80.61 -41.56
N GLU A 17 -5.31 -79.71 -41.02
CA GLU A 17 -5.21 -79.50 -39.56
C GLU A 17 -6.61 -79.40 -38.96
N ASP A 18 -6.83 -80.19 -37.91
CA ASP A 18 -8.12 -80.38 -37.26
C ASP A 18 -8.76 -79.04 -36.90
N VAL A 19 -10.09 -78.98 -37.03
CA VAL A 19 -10.91 -77.80 -36.71
C VAL A 19 -10.59 -77.27 -35.30
N GLU A 20 -10.20 -78.16 -34.38
CA GLU A 20 -9.78 -77.86 -33.01
C GLU A 20 -8.52 -76.99 -32.93
N GLU A 21 -7.42 -77.32 -33.64
CA GLU A 21 -6.21 -76.48 -33.69
C GLU A 21 -6.55 -75.08 -34.20
N ARG A 22 -7.33 -74.98 -35.29
CA ARG A 22 -7.75 -73.68 -35.85
C ARG A 22 -8.59 -72.86 -34.87
N THR A 23 -9.37 -73.49 -34.00
CA THR A 23 -10.12 -72.79 -32.95
C THR A 23 -9.25 -72.32 -31.79
N GLU A 24 -8.22 -73.06 -31.40
CA GLU A 24 -7.25 -72.65 -30.38
C GLU A 24 -6.39 -71.47 -30.83
N TRP A 25 -5.91 -71.48 -32.08
CA TRP A 25 -5.19 -70.34 -32.67
C TRP A 25 -6.05 -69.05 -32.63
N LYS A 26 -7.33 -69.13 -33.03
CA LYS A 26 -8.27 -68.00 -32.97
C LYS A 26 -8.54 -67.52 -31.53
N LYS A 27 -8.62 -68.43 -30.55
CA LYS A 27 -8.77 -68.06 -29.12
C LYS A 27 -7.54 -67.32 -28.60
N THR A 28 -6.35 -67.81 -28.94
CA THR A 28 -5.06 -67.23 -28.54
C THR A 28 -4.85 -65.85 -29.15
N GLU A 29 -5.21 -65.69 -30.42
CA GLU A 29 -5.16 -64.40 -31.13
C GLU A 29 -6.16 -63.38 -30.53
N LYS A 30 -7.40 -63.81 -30.24
CA LYS A 30 -8.37 -62.98 -29.49
C LYS A 30 -7.85 -62.55 -28.12
N GLN A 31 -7.16 -63.43 -27.39
CA GLN A 31 -6.56 -63.08 -26.10
C GLN A 31 -5.39 -62.09 -26.24
N LYS A 32 -4.53 -62.25 -27.26
CA LYS A 32 -3.46 -61.30 -27.58
C LYS A 32 -4.04 -59.92 -27.92
N LEU A 33 -5.07 -59.87 -28.75
CA LEU A 33 -5.78 -58.64 -29.11
C LEU A 33 -6.42 -57.97 -27.88
N LYS A 34 -7.07 -58.74 -27.00
CA LYS A 34 -7.61 -58.21 -25.74
C LYS A 34 -6.50 -57.65 -24.83
N LYS A 35 -5.33 -58.28 -24.78
CA LYS A 35 -4.17 -57.78 -24.00
C LYS A 35 -3.61 -56.48 -24.59
N THR A 36 -3.49 -56.36 -25.92
CA THR A 36 -3.03 -55.11 -26.56
C THR A 36 -4.03 -53.99 -26.39
N PHE A 37 -5.33 -54.25 -26.57
CA PHE A 37 -6.38 -53.26 -26.28
C PHE A 37 -6.32 -52.79 -24.82
N LYS A 38 -6.21 -53.70 -23.84
CA LYS A 38 -6.06 -53.31 -22.42
C LYS A 38 -4.81 -52.47 -22.15
N LYS A 39 -3.69 -52.71 -22.85
CA LYS A 39 -2.48 -51.89 -22.74
C LYS A 39 -2.69 -50.51 -23.34
N GLN A 40 -3.30 -50.42 -24.52
CA GLN A 40 -3.63 -49.17 -25.18
C GLN A 40 -4.62 -48.32 -24.36
N THR A 41 -5.65 -48.94 -23.78
CA THR A 41 -6.59 -48.23 -22.92
C THR A 41 -5.91 -47.71 -21.66
N LYS A 42 -5.02 -48.48 -21.03
CA LYS A 42 -4.23 -48.01 -19.87
C LYS A 42 -3.36 -46.81 -20.25
N ALA A 43 -2.57 -46.91 -21.33
CA ALA A 43 -1.73 -45.81 -21.81
C ALA A 43 -2.56 -44.57 -22.17
N ALA A 44 -3.71 -44.73 -22.83
CA ALA A 44 -4.63 -43.64 -23.12
C ALA A 44 -5.17 -43.01 -21.83
N THR A 45 -5.49 -43.80 -20.81
CA THR A 45 -5.98 -43.31 -19.51
C THR A 45 -4.89 -42.51 -18.78
N GLU A 46 -3.64 -42.96 -18.82
CA GLU A 46 -2.49 -42.24 -18.26
C GLU A 46 -2.27 -40.90 -18.97
N ILE A 47 -2.30 -40.88 -20.31
CA ILE A 47 -2.18 -39.65 -21.09
C ILE A 47 -3.33 -38.69 -20.77
N GLN A 48 -4.56 -39.19 -20.71
CA GLN A 48 -5.74 -38.38 -20.38
C GLN A 48 -5.68 -37.81 -18.96
N ALA A 49 -5.26 -38.61 -17.98
CA ALA A 49 -5.09 -38.16 -16.60
C ALA A 49 -4.00 -37.09 -16.49
N TRP A 50 -2.88 -37.29 -17.18
CA TRP A 50 -1.78 -36.31 -17.24
C TRP A 50 -2.23 -34.98 -17.87
N TRP A 51 -2.99 -35.04 -18.98
CA TRP A 51 -3.48 -33.84 -19.65
C TRP A 51 -4.47 -33.06 -18.78
N ARG A 52 -5.44 -33.75 -18.15
CA ARG A 52 -6.40 -33.12 -17.24
C ARG A 52 -5.70 -32.47 -16.04
N GLY A 53 -4.71 -33.14 -15.45
CA GLY A 53 -3.90 -32.58 -14.37
C GLY A 53 -3.10 -31.35 -14.79
N THR A 54 -2.53 -31.37 -16.00
CA THR A 54 -1.76 -30.23 -16.54
C THR A 54 -2.66 -29.03 -16.83
N LEU A 55 -3.85 -29.25 -17.40
CA LEU A 55 -4.82 -28.19 -17.65
C LEU A 55 -5.22 -27.49 -16.34
N VAL A 56 -5.58 -28.25 -15.31
CA VAL A 56 -5.97 -27.70 -13.99
C VAL A 56 -4.82 -26.96 -13.32
N ARG A 57 -3.59 -27.46 -13.38
CA ARG A 57 -2.42 -26.75 -12.81
C ARG A 57 -2.19 -25.41 -13.49
N ARG A 58 -2.32 -25.33 -14.82
CA ARG A 58 -2.18 -24.06 -15.56
C ARG A 58 -3.26 -23.07 -15.18
N THR A 59 -4.53 -23.50 -15.10
CA THR A 59 -5.63 -22.60 -14.73
C THR A 59 -5.48 -22.10 -13.29
N LEU A 60 -5.12 -22.97 -12.35
CA LEU A 60 -4.85 -22.58 -10.97
C LEU A 60 -3.68 -21.61 -10.86
N LEU A 61 -2.59 -21.84 -11.60
CA LEU A 61 -1.45 -20.93 -11.61
C LEU A 61 -1.86 -19.54 -12.13
N HIS A 62 -2.60 -19.49 -13.24
CA HIS A 62 -3.12 -18.23 -13.76
C HIS A 62 -4.05 -17.53 -12.77
N ALA A 63 -4.97 -18.26 -12.14
CA ALA A 63 -5.87 -17.70 -11.13
C ALA A 63 -5.09 -17.17 -9.91
N ALA A 64 -4.10 -17.92 -9.42
CA ALA A 64 -3.25 -17.51 -8.31
C ALA A 64 -2.44 -16.25 -8.63
N LEU A 65 -1.85 -16.16 -9.83
CA LEU A 65 -1.12 -14.97 -10.26
C LEU A 65 -2.03 -13.74 -10.34
N ARG A 66 -3.24 -13.90 -10.90
CA ARG A 66 -4.23 -12.81 -10.94
C ARG A 66 -4.64 -12.36 -9.54
N ALA A 67 -4.91 -13.32 -8.65
CA ALA A 67 -5.23 -13.03 -7.26
C ALA A 67 -4.07 -12.30 -6.54
N CYS A 68 -2.82 -12.74 -6.74
CA CYS A 68 -1.63 -12.09 -6.19
C CYS A 68 -1.49 -10.64 -6.66
N ILE A 69 -1.75 -10.36 -7.94
CA ILE A 69 -1.70 -8.99 -8.49
C ILE A 69 -2.77 -8.12 -7.82
N ILE A 70 -4.00 -8.61 -7.72
CA ILE A 70 -5.11 -7.88 -7.08
C ILE A 70 -4.81 -7.62 -5.60
N GLN A 71 -4.34 -8.64 -4.87
CA GLN A 71 -3.98 -8.52 -3.46
C GLN A 71 -2.84 -7.51 -3.25
N ARG A 72 -1.81 -7.54 -4.10
CA ARG A 72 -0.69 -6.60 -4.02
C ARG A 72 -1.15 -5.17 -4.32
N TRP A 73 -1.95 -4.98 -5.36
CA TRP A 73 -2.54 -3.68 -5.69
C TRP A 73 -3.39 -3.15 -4.53
N TRP A 74 -4.24 -3.98 -3.93
CA TRP A 74 -5.08 -3.59 -2.80
C TRP A 74 -4.27 -3.15 -1.58
N ARG A 75 -3.22 -3.91 -1.22
CA ARG A 75 -2.32 -3.54 -0.10
C ARG A 75 -1.64 -2.19 -0.34
N LEU A 76 -1.15 -1.94 -1.55
CA LEU A 76 -0.53 -0.66 -1.92
C LEU A 76 -1.53 0.49 -1.87
N THR A 77 -2.74 0.29 -2.40
CA THR A 77 -3.81 1.29 -2.34
C THR A 77 -4.18 1.62 -0.89
N LEU A 78 -4.33 0.60 -0.03
CA LEU A 78 -4.67 0.80 1.38
C LEU A 78 -3.58 1.58 2.12
N ASP A 79 -2.31 1.22 1.93
CA ASP A 79 -1.19 1.94 2.54
C ASP A 79 -1.12 3.40 2.06
N SER A 80 -1.31 3.64 0.75
CA SER A 80 -1.39 5.00 0.20
C SER A 80 -2.51 5.82 0.84
N LEU A 81 -3.68 5.22 1.06
CA LEU A 81 -4.80 5.89 1.72
C LEU A 81 -4.50 6.22 3.18
N LEU A 82 -3.87 5.30 3.92
CA LEU A 82 -3.45 5.53 5.31
C LEU A 82 -2.40 6.64 5.40
N GLN A 83 -1.40 6.64 4.52
CA GLN A 83 -0.38 7.68 4.46
C GLN A 83 -0.98 9.05 4.12
N LYS A 84 -1.94 9.11 3.20
CA LYS A 84 -2.67 10.35 2.88
C LYS A 84 -3.41 10.90 4.10
N LYS A 85 -4.15 10.05 4.82
CA LYS A 85 -4.84 10.45 6.07
C LYS A 85 -3.87 10.94 7.13
N ARG A 86 -2.77 10.20 7.35
CA ARG A 86 -1.72 10.59 8.32
C ARG A 86 -1.09 11.94 7.94
N ARG A 87 -0.77 12.16 6.67
CA ARG A 87 -0.22 13.43 6.18
C ARG A 87 -1.19 14.58 6.38
N GLN A 88 -2.48 14.39 6.10
CA GLN A 88 -3.51 15.41 6.33
C GLN A 88 -3.63 15.77 7.83
N ALA A 89 -3.63 14.77 8.73
CA ALA A 89 -3.62 15.00 10.16
C ALA A 89 -2.39 15.80 10.63
N LEU A 90 -1.21 15.49 10.10
CA LEU A 90 0.02 16.23 10.42
C LEU A 90 -0.01 17.67 9.88
N LEU A 91 -0.50 17.88 8.67
CA LEU A 91 -0.62 19.22 8.07
C LEU A 91 -1.62 20.09 8.84
N THR A 92 -2.77 19.54 9.20
CA THR A 92 -3.77 20.25 10.00
C THR A 92 -3.20 20.61 11.37
N TYR A 93 -2.55 19.67 12.06
CA TYR A 93 -1.85 19.96 13.33
C TYR A 93 -0.76 21.02 13.20
N ALA A 94 0.09 20.94 12.17
CA ALA A 94 1.13 21.94 11.95
C ALA A 94 0.54 23.33 11.69
N ASN A 95 -0.57 23.41 10.94
CA ASN A 95 -1.27 24.66 10.68
C ASN A 95 -1.91 25.23 11.94
N THR A 96 -2.53 24.40 12.78
CA THR A 96 -3.12 24.86 14.05
C THR A 96 -2.04 25.38 14.99
N VAL A 97 -0.92 24.67 15.14
CA VAL A 97 0.21 25.15 15.95
C VAL A 97 0.74 26.49 15.44
N ARG A 98 0.94 26.64 14.12
CA ARG A 98 1.36 27.93 13.53
C ARG A 98 0.34 29.05 13.80
N ALA A 99 -0.96 28.76 13.68
CA ALA A 99 -2.01 29.73 13.97
C ALA A 99 -2.00 30.14 15.46
N VAL A 100 -1.87 29.16 16.37
CA VAL A 100 -1.77 29.42 17.82
C VAL A 100 -0.57 30.29 18.13
N VAL A 101 0.61 29.99 17.59
CA VAL A 101 1.82 30.80 17.83
C VAL A 101 1.65 32.23 17.31
N LYS A 102 1.03 32.42 16.13
CA LYS A 102 0.70 33.76 15.60
C LYS A 102 -0.27 34.52 16.51
N ILE A 103 -1.32 33.87 16.99
CA ILE A 103 -2.28 34.51 17.90
C ILE A 103 -1.60 34.86 19.22
N GLN A 104 -0.80 33.94 19.78
CA GLN A 104 -0.05 34.18 21.01
C GLN A 104 0.91 35.37 20.87
N SER A 105 1.63 35.50 19.74
CA SER A 105 2.52 36.64 19.52
C SER A 105 1.76 37.96 19.39
N LEU A 106 0.62 37.97 18.68
CA LEU A 106 -0.25 39.15 18.59
C LEU A 106 -0.80 39.57 19.95
N VAL A 107 -1.28 38.61 20.76
CA VAL A 107 -1.77 38.89 22.12
C VAL A 107 -0.67 39.45 23.01
N ARG A 108 0.55 38.89 22.94
CA ARG A 108 1.71 39.41 23.69
C ARG A 108 2.04 40.84 23.27
N MET A 109 2.10 41.11 21.96
CA MET A 109 2.36 42.45 21.43
C MET A 109 1.29 43.45 21.84
N TRP A 110 0.01 43.07 21.71
CA TRP A 110 -1.12 43.92 22.08
C TRP A 110 -1.10 44.29 23.57
N ARG A 111 -0.79 43.35 24.47
CA ARG A 111 -0.67 43.62 25.90
C ARG A 111 0.43 44.64 26.21
N ILE A 112 1.59 44.53 25.55
CA ILE A 112 2.69 45.50 25.72
C ILE A 112 2.26 46.88 25.22
N HIS A 113 1.67 46.93 24.03
CA HIS A 113 1.21 48.18 23.43
C HIS A 113 0.12 48.87 24.27
N TRP A 114 -0.82 48.09 24.83
CA TRP A 114 -1.85 48.60 25.72
C TRP A 114 -1.24 49.25 26.98
N ARG A 115 -0.31 48.55 27.65
CA ARG A 115 0.40 49.08 28.83
C ARG A 115 1.19 50.33 28.50
N TYR A 116 1.92 50.31 27.38
CA TYR A 116 2.65 51.48 26.89
C TYR A 116 1.73 52.69 26.74
N ARG A 117 0.58 52.51 26.06
CA ARG A 117 -0.39 53.59 25.83
C ARG A 117 -1.01 54.10 27.13
N GLN A 118 -1.31 53.21 28.08
CA GLN A 118 -1.84 53.59 29.39
C GLN A 118 -0.86 54.50 30.15
N VAL A 119 0.42 54.12 30.20
CA VAL A 119 1.45 54.91 30.89
C VAL A 119 1.71 56.22 30.16
N LEU A 120 1.77 56.20 28.83
CA LEU A 120 1.97 57.41 28.04
C LEU A 120 0.82 58.41 28.26
N ASN A 121 -0.43 57.94 28.28
CA ASN A 121 -1.57 58.79 28.62
C ASN A 121 -1.44 59.38 30.03
N ALA A 122 -0.99 58.60 31.03
CA ALA A 122 -0.77 59.10 32.38
C ALA A 122 0.32 60.19 32.42
N ILE A 123 1.43 59.99 31.70
CA ILE A 123 2.52 60.99 31.57
C ILE A 123 1.98 62.27 30.94
N TYR A 124 1.21 62.18 29.85
CA TYR A 124 0.61 63.37 29.22
C TYR A 124 -0.30 64.15 30.17
N VAL A 125 -1.16 63.45 30.93
CA VAL A 125 -2.03 64.11 31.92
C VAL A 125 -1.20 64.83 33.00
N ILE A 126 -0.14 64.20 33.50
CA ILE A 126 0.76 64.80 34.49
C ILE A 126 1.48 66.02 33.89
N GLN A 127 2.00 65.91 32.67
CA GLN A 127 2.66 67.02 31.96
C GLN A 127 1.70 68.20 31.75
N CYS A 128 0.48 67.95 31.28
CA CYS A 128 -0.53 68.99 31.10
C CYS A 128 -0.85 69.69 32.42
N HIS A 129 -1.07 68.93 33.50
CA HIS A 129 -1.32 69.52 34.82
C HIS A 129 -0.12 70.34 35.32
N TRP A 130 1.10 69.83 35.15
CA TRP A 130 2.35 70.51 35.51
C TRP A 130 2.54 71.82 34.73
N GLN A 131 2.27 71.82 33.42
CA GLN A 131 2.36 73.00 32.57
C GLN A 131 1.30 74.05 32.93
N CYS A 132 0.08 73.64 33.25
CA CYS A 132 -0.98 74.54 33.69
C CYS A 132 -0.68 75.16 35.08
N HIS A 133 0.09 74.47 35.95
CA HIS A 133 0.41 74.95 37.30
C HIS A 133 1.70 75.80 37.37
N ASN A 134 2.70 75.57 36.52
CA ASN A 134 4.02 76.23 36.58
C ASN A 134 4.16 77.40 35.58
N CYS A 135 3.24 78.36 35.61
CA CYS A 135 3.21 79.44 34.61
C CYS A 135 4.30 80.53 34.79
N HIS A 136 5.23 80.45 35.75
CA HIS A 136 6.18 81.56 35.98
C HIS A 136 7.66 81.26 36.26
N THR A 137 8.13 79.99 36.40
CA THR A 137 9.56 79.84 36.77
C THR A 137 10.37 78.60 36.35
N CYS A 138 9.87 77.47 35.83
CA CYS A 138 10.78 76.30 35.70
C CYS A 138 10.38 75.15 34.75
N ALA A 139 11.46 74.48 34.31
CA ALA A 139 11.72 73.05 34.03
C ALA A 139 10.84 72.21 33.09
N LEU A 140 11.46 71.66 32.04
CA LEU A 140 10.89 70.70 31.09
C LEU A 140 10.89 69.28 31.67
N LEU A 141 9.71 68.65 31.75
CA LEU A 141 9.55 67.27 32.21
C LEU A 141 9.51 66.32 31.00
N ARG A 142 10.54 65.47 30.84
CA ARG A 142 10.72 64.55 29.70
C ARG A 142 10.57 63.10 30.14
N GLY A 143 9.57 62.40 29.60
CA GLY A 143 9.39 60.96 29.83
C GLY A 143 10.04 60.13 28.72
N HIS A 144 10.97 59.24 29.07
CA HIS A 144 11.58 58.25 28.19
C HIS A 144 10.98 56.86 28.44
N CYS A 145 10.60 56.16 27.38
CA CYS A 145 10.14 54.79 27.45
C CYS A 145 11.02 53.89 26.58
N VAL A 146 11.54 52.81 27.16
CA VAL A 146 12.36 51.81 26.47
C VAL A 146 11.67 50.45 26.59
N VAL A 147 11.46 49.79 25.44
CA VAL A 147 10.92 48.43 25.38
C VAL A 147 12.09 47.46 25.43
N THR A 148 12.30 46.80 26.57
CA THR A 148 13.32 45.77 26.74
C THR A 148 12.70 44.38 26.48
N ALA A 149 13.51 43.38 26.13
CA ALA A 149 13.05 42.03 25.79
C ALA A 149 12.21 41.35 26.90
N THR A 150 12.36 41.76 28.16
CA THR A 150 11.71 41.15 29.33
C THR A 150 10.66 42.04 29.99
N HIS A 151 10.77 43.36 29.89
CA HIS A 151 9.87 44.32 30.55
C HIS A 151 9.94 45.70 29.90
N LEU A 152 8.95 46.55 30.22
CA LEU A 152 8.86 47.93 29.75
C LEU A 152 9.49 48.85 30.82
N GLN A 153 10.53 49.60 30.45
CA GLN A 153 11.22 50.53 31.36
C GLN A 153 10.79 51.97 31.05
N PHE A 154 10.52 52.74 32.11
CA PHE A 154 10.13 54.13 32.03
C PHE A 154 11.05 54.99 32.91
N HIS A 155 11.57 56.08 32.33
CA HIS A 155 12.37 57.08 33.03
C HIS A 155 11.70 58.45 32.87
N ILE A 156 11.62 59.21 33.96
CA ILE A 156 11.10 60.57 33.93
C ILE A 156 12.25 61.48 34.33
N GLU A 157 12.65 62.36 33.42
CA GLU A 157 13.68 63.36 33.62
C GLU A 157 13.02 64.73 33.81
N ILE A 158 13.49 65.49 34.79
CA ILE A 158 13.08 66.88 35.02
C ILE A 158 14.28 67.75 34.68
N ILE A 159 14.21 68.46 33.56
CA ILE A 159 15.27 69.33 33.06
C ILE A 159 14.92 70.75 33.49
N ASN A 160 15.57 71.26 34.54
CA ASN A 160 15.50 72.69 34.88
C ASN A 160 16.24 73.51 33.79
N PRO A 161 15.76 74.69 33.37
CA PRO A 161 16.50 75.58 32.47
C PRO A 161 17.81 76.07 33.09
#